data_AF-A0A0B1SDH2-F1
#
_entry.id   AF-A0A0B1SDH2-F1
#
_cell.length_a   1.000
_cell.length_b   1.000
_cell.length_c   1.000
_cell.angle_alpha   90.00
_cell.angle_beta   90.00
_cell.angle_gamma   90.00
#
_symmetry.space_group_name_H-M   'P 1'
#
loop_
_entity.id
_entity.type
_entity.pdbx_description
1 polymer ?
#
loop_
_entity_poly.entity_id
_entity_poly.type
_entity_poly.pdbx_seq_one_letter_code
_entity_poly.pdbx_strand_id
1 'polypeptide(L)'
;MLWNTVDPSVAKILQREITYISPKHRRKGIANYLIHLGLDFKSLRNEGVQGISSVASSLANQQLLAKHGYVCLARPEYKLEMYDGNKGMMVFFKDLRK
;
A
#
# COMPACT_ATOMS: atom_id res chain seq x y z
N MET A 1 11.49 -8.87 1.91
CA MET A 1 10.49 -9.12 0.86
C MET A 1 9.22 -9.69 1.50
N LEU A 2 8.03 -9.39 0.96
CA LEU A 2 6.72 -9.79 1.52
C LEU A 2 6.58 -11.30 1.77
N TRP A 3 7.04 -12.12 0.83
CA TRP A 3 6.95 -13.59 0.91
C TRP A 3 7.73 -14.19 2.09
N ASN A 4 8.68 -13.46 2.67
CA ASN A 4 9.42 -13.90 3.86
C ASN A 4 8.69 -13.55 5.16
N THR A 5 7.58 -12.82 5.09
CA THR A 5 6.84 -12.30 6.26
C THR A 5 5.43 -12.87 6.39
N VAL A 6 4.90 -13.47 5.33
CA VAL A 6 3.58 -14.12 5.33
C VAL A 6 3.72 -15.60 5.69
N ASP A 7 2.62 -16.21 6.12
CA ASP A 7 2.56 -17.65 6.39
C ASP A 7 2.94 -18.44 5.11
N PRO A 8 3.78 -19.50 5.19
CA PRO A 8 4.21 -20.29 4.04
C PRO A 8 3.06 -20.95 3.24
N SER A 9 1.88 -21.12 3.85
CA SER A 9 0.68 -21.62 3.17
C SER A 9 0.02 -20.58 2.25
N VAL A 10 0.44 -19.31 2.31
CA VAL A 10 -0.05 -18.25 1.42
C VAL A 10 0.62 -18.40 0.05
N ALA A 11 -0.18 -18.79 -0.94
CA ALA A 11 0.25 -18.99 -2.32
C ALA A 11 -0.21 -17.85 -3.25
N LYS A 12 -1.29 -17.14 -2.91
CA LYS A 12 -1.84 -16.07 -3.76
C LYS A 12 -2.40 -14.91 -2.95
N ILE A 13 -1.99 -13.70 -3.33
CA ILE A 13 -2.43 -12.43 -2.74
C ILE A 13 -2.80 -11.44 -3.84
N LEU A 14 -3.66 -10.49 -3.52
CA LEU A 14 -3.90 -9.31 -4.33
C LEU A 14 -3.00 -8.17 -3.84
N GLN A 15 -2.16 -7.62 -4.70
CA GLN A 15 -1.33 -6.47 -4.35
C GLN A 15 -1.99 -5.16 -4.76
N ARG A 16 -2.14 -4.25 -3.81
CA ARG A 16 -2.57 -2.87 -4.06
C ARG A 16 -1.36 -1.96 -4.09
N GLU A 17 -1.02 -1.52 -5.30
CA GLU A 17 0.15 -0.68 -5.54
C GLU A 17 -0.11 0.81 -5.26
N ILE A 18 -1.25 1.32 -5.74
CA ILE A 18 -1.52 2.76 -5.72
C ILE A 18 -2.90 3.04 -5.12
N THR A 19 -2.96 4.03 -4.24
CA THR A 19 -4.21 4.64 -3.79
C THR A 19 -4.00 6.13 -3.69
N TYR A 20 -4.80 6.89 -4.44
CA TYR A 20 -4.66 8.32 -4.55
C TYR A 20 -6.02 9.00 -4.56
N ILE A 21 -6.10 10.14 -3.87
CA ILE A 21 -7.26 11.03 -3.89
C ILE A 21 -6.75 12.44 -4.14
N SER A 22 -7.29 13.07 -5.18
CA SER A 22 -6.98 14.47 -5.48
C SER A 22 -7.26 15.36 -4.26
N PRO A 23 -6.39 16.34 -3.95
CA PRO A 23 -6.58 17.26 -2.84
C PRO A 23 -7.97 17.87 -2.70
N LYS A 24 -8.60 18.21 -3.84
CA LYS A 24 -9.94 18.81 -3.94
C LYS A 24 -11.07 17.91 -3.43
N HIS A 25 -10.82 16.61 -3.30
CA HIS A 25 -11.80 15.59 -2.96
C HIS A 25 -11.51 14.89 -1.62
N ARG A 26 -10.49 15.34 -0.87
CA ARG A 26 -10.16 14.79 0.45
C ARG A 26 -11.24 15.11 1.49
N ARG A 27 -11.23 14.37 2.61
CA ARG A 27 -12.16 14.51 3.76
C ARG A 27 -13.64 14.28 3.45
N LYS A 28 -13.97 13.71 2.28
CA LYS A 28 -15.33 13.33 1.87
C LYS A 28 -15.62 11.83 2.03
N GLY A 29 -14.80 11.10 2.80
CA GLY A 29 -14.96 9.65 2.99
C GLY A 29 -14.57 8.77 1.78
N ILE A 30 -14.18 9.35 0.64
CA ILE A 30 -13.86 8.65 -0.61
C ILE A 30 -12.84 7.51 -0.41
N ALA A 31 -11.83 7.70 0.45
CA ALA A 31 -10.83 6.66 0.70
C ALA A 31 -11.42 5.37 1.26
N ASN A 32 -12.45 5.48 2.10
CA ASN A 32 -13.15 4.31 2.65
C ASN A 32 -13.97 3.59 1.59
N TYR A 33 -14.45 4.30 0.58
CA TYR A 33 -15.16 3.70 -0.54
C TYR A 33 -14.19 3.01 -1.51
N LEU A 34 -13.12 3.71 -1.92
CA LEU A 34 -12.11 3.19 -2.84
C LEU A 34 -11.41 1.93 -2.33
N ILE A 35 -11.34 1.73 -1.02
CA ILE A 35 -10.67 0.56 -0.44
C ILE A 35 -11.33 -0.78 -0.82
N HIS A 36 -12.62 -0.77 -1.16
CA HIS A 36 -13.37 -1.97 -1.55
C HIS A 36 -14.01 -1.85 -2.94
N LEU A 37 -13.84 -0.70 -3.60
CA LEU A 37 -14.40 -0.47 -4.92
C LEU A 37 -13.85 -1.50 -5.93
N GLY A 38 -14.76 -2.24 -6.56
CA GLY A 38 -14.42 -3.25 -7.56
C GLY A 38 -13.89 -4.57 -6.98
N LEU A 39 -13.84 -4.74 -5.65
CA LEU A 39 -13.46 -6.00 -5.03
C LEU A 39 -14.69 -6.89 -4.80
N ASP A 40 -14.79 -7.97 -5.56
CA ASP A 40 -15.68 -9.09 -5.24
C ASP A 40 -14.94 -10.12 -4.40
N PHE A 41 -15.12 -10.06 -3.09
CA PHE A 41 -14.47 -10.99 -2.16
C PHE A 41 -14.88 -12.45 -2.36
N LYS A 42 -16.06 -12.74 -2.93
CA LYS A 42 -16.46 -14.12 -3.23
C LYS A 42 -15.68 -14.64 -4.42
N SER A 43 -15.60 -13.87 -5.52
CA SER A 43 -14.78 -14.24 -6.69
C SER A 43 -13.31 -14.40 -6.31
N LEU A 44 -12.76 -13.43 -5.58
CA LEU A 44 -11.35 -13.46 -5.16
C LEU A 44 -11.02 -14.72 -4.34
N ARG A 45 -11.90 -15.12 -3.41
CA ARG A 45 -11.73 -16.37 -2.66
C ARG A 45 -11.81 -17.61 -3.56
N ASN A 46 -12.76 -17.64 -4.50
CA ASN A 46 -12.89 -18.76 -5.45
C ASN A 46 -11.65 -18.88 -6.36
N GLU A 47 -11.01 -17.75 -6.68
CA GLU A 47 -9.75 -17.70 -7.41
C GLU A 47 -8.52 -18.03 -6.54
N GLY A 48 -8.71 -18.36 -5.27
CA GLY A 48 -7.65 -18.73 -4.34
C GLY A 48 -6.88 -17.56 -3.72
N VAL A 49 -7.37 -16.31 -3.82
CA VAL A 49 -6.73 -15.16 -3.16
C VAL A 49 -6.92 -15.26 -1.65
N GLN A 50 -5.81 -15.29 -0.91
CA GLN A 50 -5.78 -15.48 0.55
C GLN A 50 -5.65 -14.16 1.33
N GLY A 51 -5.37 -13.05 0.65
CA GLY A 51 -5.25 -11.74 1.31
C GLY A 51 -4.97 -10.61 0.34
N ILE A 52 -4.95 -9.38 0.88
CA ILE A 52 -4.60 -8.16 0.15
C ILE A 52 -3.38 -7.53 0.83
N SER A 53 -2.34 -7.24 0.05
CA SER A 53 -1.16 -6.50 0.51
C SER A 53 -1.18 -5.07 -0.01
N SER A 54 -0.64 -4.13 0.75
CA SER A 54 -0.48 -2.75 0.30
C SER A 54 0.72 -2.10 0.98
N VAL A 55 1.41 -1.21 0.26
CA VAL A 55 2.49 -0.39 0.79
C VAL A 55 1.96 1.02 0.98
N ALA A 56 2.10 1.57 2.18
CA ALA A 56 1.63 2.91 2.49
C ALA A 56 2.77 3.77 3.03
N SER A 57 3.24 4.71 2.22
CA SER A 57 4.23 5.73 2.61
C SER A 57 3.59 6.91 3.35
N SER A 58 2.33 7.23 3.08
CA SER A 58 1.62 8.32 3.76
C SER A 58 0.94 7.85 5.05
N LEU A 59 1.01 8.68 6.10
CA LEU A 59 0.34 8.42 7.38
C LEU A 59 -1.18 8.25 7.21
N ALA A 60 -1.80 9.01 6.29
CA ALA A 60 -3.23 8.92 6.01
C ALA A 60 -3.62 7.53 5.47
N ASN A 61 -2.84 6.97 4.54
CA ASN A 61 -3.10 5.62 4.02
C ASN A 61 -2.80 4.54 5.08
N GLN A 62 -1.75 4.72 5.89
CA GLN A 62 -1.45 3.78 6.99
C GLN A 62 -2.63 3.71 7.98
N GLN A 63 -3.16 4.85 8.40
CA GLN A 63 -4.33 4.93 9.29
C GLN A 63 -5.59 4.34 8.65
N LEU A 64 -5.83 4.63 7.37
CA LEU A 64 -6.95 4.07 6.62
C LEU A 64 -6.86 2.53 6.59
N LEU A 65 -5.72 1.98 6.18
CA LEU A 65 -5.54 0.53 6.07
C LEU A 65 -5.70 -0.15 7.44
N ALA A 66 -5.10 0.39 8.50
CA ALA A 66 -5.24 -0.13 9.86
C ALA A 66 -6.72 -0.15 10.31
N LYS A 67 -7.48 0.91 10.00
CA LYS A 67 -8.92 0.98 10.29
C LYS A 67 -9.72 -0.11 9.57
N HIS A 68 -9.25 -0.57 8.41
CA HIS A 68 -9.89 -1.63 7.61
C HIS A 68 -9.24 -3.00 7.83
N GLY A 69 -8.59 -3.22 8.98
CA GLY A 69 -8.12 -4.54 9.40
C GLY A 69 -6.79 -4.99 8.81
N TYR A 70 -6.05 -4.12 8.12
CA TYR A 70 -4.71 -4.44 7.67
C TYR A 70 -3.74 -4.48 8.86
N VAL A 71 -2.84 -5.46 8.84
CA VAL A 71 -1.76 -5.60 9.82
C VAL A 71 -0.45 -5.15 9.19
N CYS A 72 0.37 -4.42 9.94
CA CYS A 72 1.69 -3.98 9.49
C CYS A 72 2.67 -5.17 9.50
N LEU A 73 3.04 -5.67 8.32
CA LEU A 73 4.00 -6.79 8.19
C LEU A 73 5.47 -6.34 8.25
N ALA A 74 5.77 -5.15 7.73
CA ALA A 74 7.12 -4.60 7.72
C ALA A 74 7.08 -3.08 7.76
N ARG A 75 8.00 -2.49 8.52
CA ARG A 75 8.25 -1.05 8.55
C ARG A 75 9.73 -0.84 8.27
N PRO A 76 10.13 -0.59 7.01
CA PRO A 76 11.51 -0.26 6.72
C PRO A 76 11.85 1.05 7.43
N GLU A 77 12.92 1.03 8.22
CA GLU A 77 13.56 2.26 8.65
C GLU A 77 14.17 2.90 7.41
N TYR A 78 13.58 3.99 6.93
CA TYR A 78 14.20 4.79 5.88
C TYR A 78 15.41 5.50 6.47
N LYS A 79 16.56 4.82 6.50
CA LYS A 79 17.83 5.56 6.38
C LYS A 79 17.82 6.11 4.95
N LEU A 80 17.91 7.43 4.79
CA LEU A 80 17.95 8.12 3.49
C LEU A 80 19.18 7.75 2.63
N GLU A 81 19.98 6.79 3.07
CA GLU A 81 21.00 6.11 2.29
C GLU A 81 20.33 5.05 1.41
N MET A 82 19.60 5.51 0.39
CA MET A 82 18.95 4.63 -0.58
C MET A 82 20.02 4.03 -1.51
N TYR A 83 20.35 2.76 -1.32
CA TYR A 83 21.15 1.97 -2.26
C TYR A 83 20.24 1.45 -3.38
N ASP A 84 20.44 1.96 -4.60
CA ASP A 84 19.64 1.62 -5.78
C ASP A 84 20.11 0.35 -6.51
N GLY A 85 21.23 -0.25 -6.09
CA GLY A 85 21.82 -1.41 -6.76
C GLY A 85 22.22 -1.20 -8.22
N ASN A 86 22.10 0.01 -8.78
CA ASN A 86 22.41 0.36 -10.17
C ASN A 86 22.33 1.89 -10.39
N LYS A 87 23.38 2.63 -9.97
CA LYS A 87 23.74 4.00 -10.43
C LYS A 87 22.60 4.85 -11.06
N GLY A 88 21.57 5.21 -10.30
CA GLY A 88 20.41 5.97 -10.75
C GLY A 88 19.87 6.89 -9.65
N MET A 89 20.10 8.20 -9.82
CA MET A 89 19.85 9.22 -8.80
C MET A 89 18.42 9.32 -8.26
N MET A 90 18.33 9.66 -6.97
CA MET A 90 17.09 10.02 -6.27
C MET A 90 16.37 11.21 -6.90
N VAL A 91 15.07 11.06 -7.10
CA VAL A 91 14.18 12.17 -7.43
C VAL A 91 13.89 12.96 -6.17
N PHE A 92 14.56 14.10 -6.01
CA PHE A 92 14.10 15.16 -5.11
C PHE A 92 12.81 15.74 -5.70
N PHE A 93 11.68 15.58 -5.02
CA PHE A 93 10.55 16.49 -5.27
C PHE A 93 11.01 17.88 -4.84
N LYS A 94 11.35 18.73 -5.83
CA LYS A 94 11.69 20.13 -5.64
C LYS A 94 10.66 20.75 -4.69
N ASP A 95 11.13 21.34 -3.61
CA ASP A 95 10.29 22.17 -2.76
C ASP A 95 9.73 23.32 -3.60
N LEU A 96 8.43 23.29 -3.89
CA LEU A 96 7.74 24.34 -4.66
C LEU A 96 7.39 25.58 -3.82
N ARG A 97 7.88 25.67 -2.57
CA ARG A 97 7.71 26.83 -1.68
C ARG A 97 8.78 27.92 -1.87
N LYS A 98 9.64 27.79 -2.90
CA LYS A 98 10.53 28.86 -3.37
C LYS A 98 10.08 29.32 -4.76
#